data_AF-A0A0S3PN50-F1
#
_entry.id   AF-A0A0S3PN50-F1
#
_cell.length_a   1.000
_cell.length_b   1.000
_cell.length_c   1.000
_cell.angle_alpha   90.00
_cell.angle_beta   90.00
_cell.angle_gamma   90.00
#
_symmetry.space_group_name_H-M   'P 1'
#
loop_
_entity.id
_entity.type
_entity.pdbx_description
1 polymer ?
#
loop_
_entity_poly.entity_id
_entity_poly.type
_entity_poly.pdbx_seq_one_letter_code
_entity_poly.pdbx_strand_id
1 'polypeptide(L)' 'MKGYGNQTRAERFRILDAPALSPLPLIPYEYTEYKAVKVGPDYHVEYARHWYSVPHELRCTGNSGHYHLFFF' A
#
# COMPACT_ATOMS: atom_id res chain seq x y z
N MET A 1 8.19 32.39 -14.17
CA MET A 1 8.35 30.94 -14.44
C MET A 1 9.84 30.64 -14.59
N LYS A 2 10.37 29.56 -14.00
CA LYS A 2 11.77 29.16 -14.22
C LYS A 2 11.97 28.80 -15.70
N GLY A 3 12.94 29.41 -16.37
CA GLY A 3 13.34 29.05 -17.73
C GLY A 3 14.33 27.89 -17.68
N TYR A 4 13.97 26.75 -18.26
CA TYR A 4 14.79 25.54 -18.28
C TYR A 4 15.69 25.44 -19.53
N GLY A 5 16.05 26.58 -20.11
CA GLY A 5 16.97 26.70 -21.25
C GLY A 5 16.61 25.80 -22.42
N ASN A 6 15.57 26.13 -23.20
CA ASN A 6 15.15 25.43 -24.43
C ASN A 6 15.01 23.89 -24.35
N GLN A 7 15.10 23.28 -23.17
CA GLN A 7 14.99 21.84 -22.98
C GLN A 7 13.54 21.42 -22.92
N THR A 8 13.23 20.35 -23.63
CA THR A 8 11.92 19.71 -23.58
C THR A 8 11.75 18.86 -22.32
N ARG A 9 10.50 18.53 -21.96
CA ARG A 9 10.18 17.61 -20.86
C ARG A 9 10.86 16.25 -21.03
N ALA A 10 10.96 15.76 -22.28
CA ALA A 10 11.59 14.50 -22.61
C ALA A 10 13.12 14.53 -22.43
N GLU A 11 13.78 15.63 -22.81
CA GLU A 11 15.23 15.79 -22.61
C GLU A 11 15.61 15.81 -21.14
N ARG A 12 14.85 16.53 -20.31
CA ARG A 12 15.10 16.54 -18.86
C ARG A 12 14.86 15.18 -18.22
N PHE A 13 13.84 14.45 -18.66
CA PHE A 13 13.61 13.07 -18.20
C PHE A 13 14.82 12.18 -18.47
N ARG A 14 15.39 12.25 -19.68
CA ARG A 14 16.57 11.44 -20.03
C ARG A 14 17.81 11.79 -19.19
N ILE A 15 18.00 13.09 -18.89
CA ILE A 15 19.19 13.56 -18.18
C ILE A 15 19.07 13.33 -16.65
N LEU A 16 17.89 13.50 -16.08
CA LEU A 16 17.69 13.53 -14.63
C LEU A 16 17.00 12.27 -14.11
N ASP A 17 15.84 11.93 -14.66
CA ASP A 17 14.98 10.89 -14.11
C ASP A 17 15.45 9.50 -14.53
N ALA A 18 15.72 9.29 -15.82
CA ALA A 18 16.11 7.99 -16.39
C ALA A 18 17.31 7.31 -15.69
N PRO A 19 18.45 7.99 -15.41
CA PRO A 19 19.56 7.35 -14.69
C PRO A 19 19.29 7.09 -13.21
N ALA A 20 18.27 7.73 -12.62
CA ALA A 20 17.86 7.51 -11.23
C ALA A 20 16.82 6.39 -11.08
N LEU A 21 16.23 5.90 -12.19
CA LEU A 21 15.22 4.84 -12.15
C LEU A 21 15.86 3.49 -11.85
N SER A 22 15.22 2.75 -10.96
CA SER A 22 15.48 1.33 -10.73
C SER A 22 14.88 0.47 -11.86
N PRO A 23 15.38 -0.75 -12.09
CA PRO A 23 14.75 -1.69 -13.03
C PRO A 23 13.29 -1.96 -12.64
N LEU A 24 12.47 -2.30 -13.64
CA LEU A 24 11.07 -2.63 -13.41
C LEU A 24 10.97 -3.84 -12.45
N PRO A 25 10.25 -3.73 -11.32
CA PRO A 25 10.04 -4.85 -10.42
C PRO A 25 9.33 -6.01 -11.13
N LEU A 26 9.71 -7.25 -10.80
CA LEU A 26 9.08 -8.46 -11.35
C LEU A 26 7.62 -8.61 -10.88
N ILE A 27 7.33 -8.14 -9.68
CA ILE A 27 6.02 -8.24 -9.05
C ILE A 27 5.31 -6.90 -9.22
N PRO A 28 4.05 -6.89 -9.69
CA PRO A 28 3.25 -5.67 -9.73
C PRO A 28 3.15 -5.02 -8.34
N TYR A 29 3.10 -3.69 -8.31
CA TYR A 29 2.86 -2.97 -7.07
C TYR A 29 1.43 -3.25 -6.59
N GLU A 30 1.30 -3.81 -5.39
CA GLU A 30 0.04 -3.99 -4.68
C GLU A 30 0.00 -3.03 -3.49
N TYR A 31 -1.03 -2.18 -3.44
CA TYR A 31 -1.21 -1.27 -2.32
C TYR A 31 -1.69 -2.06 -1.10
N THR A 32 -0.97 -1.97 0.02
CA THR A 32 -1.35 -2.66 1.26
C THR A 32 -1.14 -1.76 2.45
N GLU A 33 -2.16 -1.68 3.32
CA GLU A 33 -2.11 -0.98 4.59
C GLU A 33 -2.15 -1.99 5.75
N TYR A 34 -1.34 -1.76 6.77
CA TYR A 34 -1.22 -2.64 7.93
C TYR A 34 -1.77 -1.95 9.17
N LYS A 35 -2.75 -2.58 9.83
CA LYS A 35 -3.27 -2.13 11.14
C LYS A 35 -3.45 -3.31 12.07
N ALA A 36 -2.84 -3.25 13.25
CA ALA A 36 -3.14 -4.19 14.32
C ALA A 36 -4.52 -3.87 14.91
N VAL A 37 -5.45 -4.81 14.81
CA VAL A 37 -6.81 -4.70 15.35
C VAL A 37 -7.18 -5.95 16.13
N LYS A 38 -7.96 -5.81 17.20
CA LYS A 38 -8.55 -6.97 17.89
C LYS A 38 -9.93 -7.24 17.30
N VAL A 39 -10.16 -8.47 16.88
CA VAL A 39 -11.44 -8.90 16.30
C VAL A 39 -12.51 -8.96 17.38
N GLY A 40 -13.65 -8.32 17.13
CA GLY A 40 -14.83 -8.38 17.99
C GLY A 40 -15.50 -9.75 18.00
N PRO A 41 -16.33 -10.07 19.01
CA PRO A 41 -17.05 -11.35 19.08
C PRO A 41 -18.08 -11.54 17.98
N ASP A 42 -18.41 -10.49 17.25
CA ASP A 42 -19.29 -10.44 16.07
C ASP A 42 -18.52 -10.57 14.75
N TYR A 43 -17.20 -10.83 14.79
CA TYR A 43 -16.33 -10.99 13.62
C TYR A 43 -16.20 -9.75 12.73
N HIS A 44 -16.43 -8.57 13.27
CA HIS A 44 -16.24 -7.31 12.54
C HIS A 44 -15.07 -6.50 13.10
N VAL A 45 -14.38 -5.80 12.21
CA VAL A 45 -13.36 -4.80 12.57
C VAL A 45 -13.65 -3.49 11.87
N GLU A 46 -13.46 -2.38 12.58
CA GLU A 46 -13.60 -1.05 12.01
C GLU A 46 -12.24 -0.55 11.47
N TYR A 47 -12.24 -0.19 10.19
CA TYR A 47 -11.12 0.45 9.51
C TYR A 47 -11.60 1.62 8.66
N ALA A 48 -11.00 2.80 8.84
CA ALA A 48 -11.36 4.01 8.09
C ALA A 48 -12.87 4.32 8.04
N ARG A 49 -13.61 4.04 9.14
CA ARG A 49 -15.08 4.18 9.25
C ARG A 49 -15.88 3.18 8.40
N HIS A 50 -15.24 2.12 7.94
CA HIS A 50 -15.85 0.97 7.27
C HIS A 50 -15.71 -0.28 8.14
N TRP A 51 -16.71 -1.14 8.08
CA TRP A 51 -16.75 -2.40 8.82
C TRP A 51 -16.46 -3.56 7.89
N TYR A 52 -15.48 -4.39 8.27
CA TYR A 52 -15.08 -5.55 7.50
C TYR A 52 -15.28 -6.81 8.34
N SER A 53 -15.80 -7.86 7.71
CA SER A 53 -15.90 -9.18 8.33
C SER A 53 -14.56 -9.90 8.25
N VAL A 54 -14.23 -10.69 9.26
CA VAL A 54 -13.01 -11.51 9.27
C VAL A 54 -13.34 -13.01 9.33
N PRO A 55 -12.47 -13.88 8.78
CA PRO A 55 -12.63 -15.33 8.91
C PRO A 55 -12.72 -15.78 10.38
N HIS A 56 -13.59 -16.75 10.64
CA HIS A 56 -13.88 -17.20 12.01
C HIS A 56 -12.68 -17.80 12.74
N GLU A 57 -11.71 -18.33 11.99
CA GLU A 57 -10.46 -18.92 12.46
C GLU A 57 -9.59 -17.92 13.24
N LEU A 58 -9.77 -16.62 13.01
CA LEU A 58 -8.98 -15.55 13.65
C LEU A 58 -9.56 -15.08 15.00
N ARG A 59 -10.69 -15.67 15.45
CA ARG A 59 -11.36 -15.30 16.71
C ARG A 59 -10.53 -15.60 17.96
N CYS A 60 -9.73 -16.66 17.92
CA CYS A 60 -9.08 -17.23 19.10
C CYS A 60 -7.63 -17.58 18.83
N THR A 61 -6.81 -16.60 18.46
CA THR A 61 -5.37 -16.77 18.60
C THR A 61 -4.87 -15.62 19.44
N GLY A 62 -4.40 -15.91 20.66
CA GLY A 62 -3.75 -14.96 21.56
C GLY A 62 -2.42 -14.42 21.03
N ASN A 63 -2.24 -14.38 19.71
CA ASN A 63 -1.16 -13.70 19.04
C ASN A 63 -1.67 -12.34 18.63
N SER A 64 -0.99 -11.29 19.08
CA SER A 64 -0.97 -9.98 18.44
C SER A 64 -0.33 -10.10 17.05
N GLY A 65 -0.92 -10.91 16.17
CA GLY A 65 -0.46 -11.12 14.81
C GLY A 65 -0.83 -9.92 13.97
N HIS A 66 0.08 -9.47 13.11
CA HIS A 66 -0.23 -8.50 12.08
C HIS A 66 -1.11 -9.21 11.04
N TYR A 67 -2.42 -9.04 11.15
CA TYR A 67 -3.35 -9.59 10.18
C TYR A 67 -3.32 -8.73 8.92
N HIS A 68 -3.17 -9.35 7.77
CA HIS A 68 -3.40 -8.70 6.49
C HIS A 68 -4.92 -8.55 6.33
N LEU A 69 -5.45 -7.38 6.65
CA LEU A 69 -6.76 -6.99 6.18
C LEU A 69 -6.58 -6.71 4.68
N PHE A 70 -6.78 -7.74 3.85
CA PHE A 70 -6.89 -7.56 2.42
C PHE A 70 -8.18 -6.78 2.17
N PHE A 71 -8.04 -5.48 1.93
CA PHE A 71 -9.10 -4.62 1.45
C PHE A 71 -9.38 -5.01 -0.01
N PHE A 72 -10.36 -5.87 -0.25
CA PHE A 72 -11.01 -6.03 -1.55
C PHE A 72 -12.19 -5.08 -1.67
#